data_AF-A0A3B3WLQ4-F1
#
_entry.id   AF-A0A3B3WLQ4-F1
#
_cell.length_a   1.000
_cell.length_b   1.000
_cell.length_c   1.000
_cell.angle_alpha   90.00
_cell.angle_beta   90.00
_cell.angle_gamma   90.00
#
_symmetry.space_group_name_H-M   'P 1'
#
loop_
_entity.id
_entity.type
_entity.pdbx_description
1 polymer ?
#
loop_
_entity_poly.entity_id
_entity_poly.type
_entity_poly.pdbx_seq_one_letter_code
_entity_poly.pdbx_strand_id
1 'polypeptide(L)'
;MARCPVVNLLRFGSRVARSGFLRPLHAAAGGSSTEPRTGFKPDRVAVVTKTTRYEFEQQRYRYAGLSEEDLKQLLAMKGSSYSGLLERHNIHTSNVEHVVQSLQSAGIEVRVVRRGEYDEEVVRWADAIVSAGGDGTMLLVASKVLNKDKPVVGVNTDPERSEGHLCLPVRYTHAFPEALERLCRGEFRWLWRQRLRLHLEGTGINPTPVDLHEQQLSLEQHNRAHRISTVDRQQRAGALHPAYSKPSLLPVRSLNEIFIGESLSSRAQLKVFTPRLFLHRASYYEISVDGGPWEKQKSSGLSVCTGTGSKAWSYNINKLAEQSVEEVLRIGASQAGVELPLSREFLEKVTDDYNASLVFAPDEPRLFYSVREPISNRVFSSSRQRGFASKVCVRSRCWDACMVVDGGTSFEFNDGAIATVTVSEEDRLRTVLLDQ
;
A
#
# COMPACT_ATOMS: atom_id res chain seq x y z
N MET A 1 -24.46 -47.09 -49.53
CA MET A 1 -23.28 -47.22 -48.65
C MET A 1 -22.02 -47.11 -49.49
N ALA A 2 -20.92 -46.66 -48.88
CA ALA A 2 -19.63 -46.30 -49.47
C ALA A 2 -19.55 -44.90 -50.13
N ARG A 3 -19.15 -43.92 -49.32
CA ARG A 3 -18.57 -42.65 -49.78
C ARG A 3 -17.08 -42.65 -49.42
N CYS A 4 -16.29 -42.21 -50.39
CA CYS A 4 -14.83 -42.08 -50.43
C CYS A 4 -14.28 -41.19 -49.28
N PRO A 5 -13.14 -41.50 -48.64
CA PRO A 5 -12.44 -40.54 -47.81
C PRO A 5 -11.35 -39.83 -48.63
N VAL A 6 -11.51 -38.51 -48.76
CA VAL A 6 -10.50 -37.59 -49.27
C VAL A 6 -9.45 -37.39 -48.18
N VAL A 7 -8.21 -37.82 -48.46
CA VAL A 7 -7.04 -37.56 -47.64
C VAL A 7 -6.50 -36.17 -48.00
N ASN A 8 -6.75 -35.18 -47.13
CA ASN A 8 -6.09 -33.88 -47.25
C ASN A 8 -4.68 -33.95 -46.67
N LEU A 9 -3.71 -34.08 -47.57
CA LEU A 9 -2.29 -33.89 -47.32
C LEU A 9 -2.03 -32.38 -47.10
N LEU A 10 -1.88 -31.93 -45.85
CA LEU A 10 -1.30 -30.63 -45.55
C LEU A 10 0.19 -30.82 -45.24
N ARG A 11 1.01 -30.36 -46.17
CA ARG A 11 2.48 -30.25 -46.07
C ARG A 11 2.84 -29.38 -44.87
N PHE A 12 3.50 -29.95 -43.86
CA PHE A 12 4.26 -29.18 -42.89
C PHE A 12 5.58 -28.75 -43.55
N GLY A 13 5.65 -27.47 -43.92
CA GLY A 13 6.90 -26.83 -44.30
C GLY A 13 7.79 -26.67 -43.07
N SER A 14 8.96 -27.30 -43.12
CA SER A 14 10.05 -27.11 -42.18
C SER A 14 10.59 -25.67 -42.28
N ARG A 15 10.21 -24.83 -41.32
CA ARG A 15 10.97 -23.61 -41.00
C ARG A 15 11.67 -23.83 -39.68
N VAL A 16 12.98 -24.05 -39.78
CA VAL A 16 13.94 -23.99 -38.68
C VAL A 16 13.84 -22.61 -38.04
N ALA A 17 13.16 -22.51 -36.90
CA ALA A 17 13.22 -21.33 -36.05
C ALA A 17 14.51 -21.42 -35.23
N ARG A 18 15.55 -20.71 -35.68
CA ARG A 18 16.73 -20.43 -34.86
C ARG A 18 16.29 -19.55 -33.69
N SER A 19 16.12 -20.13 -32.51
CA SER A 19 15.96 -19.40 -31.25
C SER A 19 17.32 -18.88 -30.79
N GLY A 20 17.76 -17.77 -31.38
CA GLY A 20 18.83 -16.94 -30.82
C GLY A 20 18.28 -16.17 -29.64
N PHE A 21 18.46 -16.67 -28.42
CA PHE A 21 18.31 -15.88 -27.20
C PHE A 21 19.47 -14.87 -27.13
N LEU A 22 19.34 -13.76 -27.85
CA LEU A 22 20.11 -12.57 -27.57
C LEU A 22 19.48 -11.87 -26.37
N ARG A 23 20.09 -12.06 -25.20
CA ARG A 23 19.93 -11.14 -24.06
C ARG A 23 20.21 -9.71 -24.55
N PRO A 24 19.33 -8.73 -24.34
CA PRO A 24 19.79 -7.36 -24.31
C PRO A 24 20.58 -7.20 -23.00
N LEU A 25 21.91 -7.23 -23.10
CA LEU A 25 22.75 -6.51 -22.16
C LEU A 25 22.33 -5.05 -22.27
N HIS A 26 21.56 -4.56 -21.30
CA HIS A 26 21.42 -3.12 -21.08
C HIS A 26 22.77 -2.59 -20.64
N ALA A 27 23.65 -2.34 -21.61
CA ALA A 27 24.72 -1.38 -21.45
C ALA A 27 24.07 -0.03 -21.19
N ALA A 28 24.39 0.57 -20.05
CA ALA A 28 24.08 1.95 -19.74
C ALA A 28 24.72 2.84 -20.82
N ALA A 29 23.97 3.15 -21.86
CA ALA A 29 24.31 4.23 -22.77
C ALA A 29 24.07 5.54 -22.00
N GLY A 30 25.17 6.14 -21.55
CA GLY A 30 25.19 7.48 -20.97
C GLY A 30 24.67 8.49 -21.97
N GLY A 31 23.37 8.78 -21.90
CA GLY A 31 22.81 10.03 -22.38
C GLY A 31 23.01 11.07 -21.29
N SER A 32 23.98 11.96 -21.44
CA SER A 32 24.08 13.16 -20.61
C SER A 32 22.90 14.07 -20.96
N SER A 33 21.76 13.89 -20.29
CA SER A 33 20.74 14.92 -20.25
C SER A 33 21.29 16.07 -19.40
N THR A 34 21.89 17.05 -20.07
CA THR A 34 22.24 18.34 -19.48
C THR A 34 20.96 19.17 -19.37
N GLU A 35 19.99 18.71 -18.57
CA GLU A 35 19.04 19.65 -17.98
C GLU A 35 19.79 20.44 -16.90
N PRO A 36 19.62 21.77 -16.81
CA PRO A 36 20.18 22.52 -15.70
C PRO A 36 19.66 21.89 -14.40
N ARG A 37 20.58 21.32 -13.60
CA ARG A 37 20.27 20.75 -12.29
C ARG A 37 19.91 21.88 -11.34
N THR A 38 18.68 22.38 -11.43
CA THR A 38 18.17 23.36 -10.48
C THR A 38 18.12 22.69 -9.12
N GLY A 39 18.94 23.18 -8.20
CA GLY A 39 18.98 22.69 -6.83
C GLY A 39 17.63 22.81 -6.14
N PHE A 40 17.38 21.90 -5.20
CA PHE A 40 16.21 21.95 -4.33
C PHE A 40 16.55 22.80 -3.09
N LYS A 41 16.07 24.04 -3.08
CA LYS A 41 16.26 25.01 -1.98
C LYS A 41 14.91 25.56 -1.52
N PRO A 42 14.18 24.83 -0.66
CA PRO A 42 12.92 25.32 -0.11
C PRO A 42 13.18 26.40 0.96
N ASP A 43 12.32 27.41 1.04
CA ASP A 43 12.39 28.41 2.12
C ASP A 43 11.71 27.88 3.38
N ARG A 44 10.64 27.09 3.22
CA ARG A 44 9.84 26.51 4.31
C ARG A 44 9.70 25.00 4.18
N VAL A 45 9.97 24.27 5.26
CA VAL A 45 9.85 22.81 5.32
C VAL A 45 8.99 22.38 6.51
N ALA A 46 8.00 21.53 6.25
CA ALA A 46 7.29 20.80 7.29
C ALA A 46 7.99 19.45 7.54
N VAL A 47 8.45 19.22 8.76
CA VAL A 47 9.00 17.94 9.22
C VAL A 47 7.88 17.18 9.93
N VAL A 48 7.30 16.19 9.25
CA VAL A 48 6.23 15.36 9.80
C VAL A 48 6.86 14.18 10.53
N THR A 49 6.72 14.16 11.85
CA THR A 49 7.36 13.14 12.69
C THR A 49 6.43 11.97 13.01
N LYS A 50 6.99 10.76 13.12
CA LYS A 50 6.24 9.57 13.53
C LYS A 50 5.84 9.68 15.00
N THR A 51 4.65 9.18 15.34
CA THR A 51 4.34 8.85 16.74
C THR A 51 5.08 7.56 17.09
N THR A 52 5.99 7.61 18.04
CA THR A 52 6.72 6.41 18.50
C THR A 52 5.78 5.48 19.27
N ARG A 53 6.08 4.17 19.29
CA ARG A 53 5.31 3.21 20.10
C ARG A 53 5.34 3.58 21.59
N TYR A 54 6.46 4.13 22.07
CA TYR A 54 6.57 4.66 23.43
C TYR A 54 5.55 5.76 23.71
N GLU A 55 5.52 6.82 22.87
CA GLU A 55 4.55 7.91 23.02
C GLU A 55 3.11 7.42 22.91
N PHE A 56 2.85 6.49 21.99
CA PHE A 56 1.52 5.90 21.82
C PHE A 56 1.05 5.18 23.10
N GLU A 57 1.88 4.30 23.67
CA GLU A 57 1.54 3.63 24.93
C GLU A 57 1.44 4.65 26.08
N GLN A 58 2.30 5.68 26.15
CA GLN A 58 2.15 6.73 27.16
C GLN A 58 0.82 7.48 27.05
N GLN A 59 0.41 7.91 25.85
CA GLN A 59 -0.83 8.65 25.65
C GLN A 59 -2.05 7.83 26.06
N ARG A 60 -2.10 6.57 25.64
CA ARG A 60 -3.20 5.65 25.97
C ARG A 60 -3.32 5.41 27.48
N TYR A 61 -2.20 5.36 28.19
CA TYR A 61 -2.16 5.04 29.62
C TYR A 61 -2.33 6.28 30.52
N ARG A 62 -1.84 7.45 30.08
CA ARG A 62 -2.15 8.73 30.75
C ARG A 62 -3.65 9.01 30.75
N TYR A 63 -4.35 8.69 29.66
CA TYR A 63 -5.81 8.79 29.61
C TYR A 63 -6.52 7.87 30.62
N ALA A 64 -5.89 6.76 31.02
CA ALA A 64 -6.40 5.82 32.01
C ALA A 64 -6.00 6.17 33.46
N GLY A 65 -5.23 7.24 33.70
CA GLY A 65 -4.82 7.67 35.05
C GLY A 65 -3.79 6.76 35.74
N LEU A 66 -3.06 5.95 34.98
CA LEU A 66 -2.10 4.98 35.53
C LEU A 66 -0.72 5.60 35.80
N SER A 67 0.02 5.03 36.75
CA SER A 67 1.40 5.43 37.05
C SER A 67 2.39 4.90 36.01
N GLU A 68 3.62 5.42 36.01
CA GLU A 68 4.69 4.93 35.13
C GLU A 68 5.08 3.47 35.45
N GLU A 69 5.01 3.07 36.72
CA GLU A 69 5.28 1.69 37.13
C GLU A 69 4.20 0.71 36.63
N ASP A 70 2.93 1.12 36.63
CA ASP A 70 1.86 0.32 36.05
C ASP A 70 2.08 0.11 34.55
N LEU A 71 2.52 1.16 33.83
CA LEU A 71 2.85 1.07 32.42
C LEU A 71 3.99 0.06 32.17
N LYS A 72 5.05 0.07 32.99
CA LYS A 72 6.16 -0.89 32.89
C LYS A 72 5.66 -2.33 33.07
N GLN A 73 4.85 -2.59 34.11
CA GLN A 73 4.29 -3.92 34.36
C GLN A 73 3.36 -4.38 33.23
N LEU A 74 2.49 -3.49 32.74
CA LEU A 74 1.56 -3.79 31.66
C LEU A 74 2.28 -4.08 30.34
N LEU A 75 3.33 -3.33 30.02
CA LEU A 75 4.15 -3.62 28.84
C LEU A 75 4.86 -4.97 28.98
N ALA A 76 5.41 -5.28 30.16
CA ALA A 76 6.04 -6.57 30.40
C ALA A 76 5.06 -7.74 30.23
N MET A 77 3.81 -7.62 30.73
CA MET A 77 2.76 -8.62 30.51
C MET A 77 2.38 -8.79 29.04
N LYS A 78 2.47 -7.73 28.22
CA LYS A 78 2.32 -7.79 26.76
C LYS A 78 3.57 -8.28 26.03
N GLY A 79 4.63 -8.67 26.74
CA GLY A 79 5.91 -9.09 26.16
C GLY A 79 6.72 -7.95 25.54
N SER A 80 6.51 -6.70 25.98
CA SER A 80 7.19 -5.50 25.48
C SER A 80 8.12 -4.90 26.53
N SER A 81 9.34 -4.51 26.13
CA SER A 81 10.32 -3.88 27.02
C SER A 81 10.13 -2.36 27.06
N TYR A 82 9.83 -1.81 28.25
CA TYR A 82 9.72 -0.36 28.44
C TYR A 82 11.02 0.37 28.10
N SER A 83 12.16 -0.11 28.61
CA SER A 83 13.47 0.51 28.35
C SER A 83 13.83 0.46 26.87
N GLY A 84 13.52 -0.64 26.19
CA GLY A 84 13.71 -0.75 24.74
C GLY A 84 12.82 0.22 23.95
N LEU A 85 11.57 0.43 24.37
CA LEU A 85 10.70 1.43 23.73
C LEU A 85 11.22 2.87 23.96
N LEU A 86 11.67 3.18 25.18
CA LEU A 86 12.24 4.49 25.53
C LEU A 86 13.54 4.76 24.79
N GLU A 87 14.46 3.79 24.73
CA GLU A 87 15.71 3.90 23.95
C GLU A 87 15.42 4.26 22.49
N ARG A 88 14.49 3.54 21.86
CA ARG A 88 14.11 3.77 20.45
C ARG A 88 13.40 5.11 20.26
N HIS A 89 12.63 5.55 21.25
CA HIS A 89 12.07 6.89 21.26
C HIS A 89 13.19 7.95 21.27
N ASN A 90 14.19 7.79 22.13
CA ASN A 90 15.31 8.74 22.21
C ASN A 90 16.13 8.77 20.91
N ILE A 91 16.41 7.61 20.29
CA ILE A 91 17.09 7.54 18.98
C ILE A 91 16.29 8.30 17.93
N HIS A 92 14.98 8.02 17.85
CA HIS A 92 14.09 8.71 16.90
C HIS A 92 14.10 10.22 17.11
N THR A 93 13.88 10.69 18.35
CA THR A 93 13.83 12.11 18.70
C THR A 93 15.15 12.81 18.39
N SER A 94 16.29 12.21 18.74
CA SER A 94 17.61 12.75 18.42
C SER A 94 17.85 12.88 16.91
N ASN A 95 17.44 11.88 16.12
CA ASN A 95 17.54 11.96 14.66
C ASN A 95 16.59 13.00 14.05
N VAL A 96 15.39 13.20 14.61
CA VAL A 96 14.48 14.28 14.21
C VAL A 96 15.12 15.64 14.50
N GLU A 97 15.68 15.83 15.69
CA GLU A 97 16.38 17.07 16.08
C GLU A 97 17.56 17.34 15.14
N HIS A 98 18.34 16.32 14.80
CA HIS A 98 19.44 16.43 13.83
C HIS A 98 18.97 16.94 12.46
N VAL A 99 17.87 16.39 11.92
CA VAL A 99 17.26 16.85 10.66
C VAL A 99 16.82 18.30 10.75
N VAL A 100 16.11 18.66 11.83
CA VAL A 100 15.59 20.03 12.04
C VAL A 100 16.73 21.04 12.14
N GLN A 101 17.75 20.75 12.96
CA GLN A 101 18.92 21.62 13.13
C GLN A 101 19.67 21.82 11.81
N SER A 102 19.80 20.76 11.01
CA SER A 102 20.46 20.83 9.70
C SER A 102 19.71 21.74 8.72
N LEU A 103 18.38 21.64 8.66
CA LEU A 103 17.53 22.51 7.85
C LEU A 103 17.63 23.97 8.31
N GLN A 104 17.50 24.22 9.62
CA GLN A 104 17.56 25.56 10.19
C GLN A 104 18.93 26.21 9.98
N SER A 105 20.02 25.45 10.09
CA SER A 105 21.38 25.93 9.85
C SER A 105 21.61 26.32 8.38
N ALA A 106 20.84 25.73 7.46
CA ALA A 106 20.81 26.11 6.05
C ALA A 106 19.90 27.32 5.76
N GLY A 107 19.33 27.96 6.79
CA GLY A 107 18.45 29.13 6.67
C GLY A 107 17.00 28.80 6.32
N ILE A 108 16.58 27.53 6.45
CA ILE A 108 15.23 27.07 6.12
C ILE A 108 14.33 27.23 7.35
N GLU A 109 13.14 27.81 7.16
CA GLU A 109 12.11 27.86 8.20
C GLU A 109 11.48 26.47 8.36
N VAL A 110 11.49 25.93 9.58
CA VAL A 110 11.03 24.56 9.86
C VAL A 110 9.83 24.55 10.80
N ARG A 111 8.79 23.79 10.44
CA ARG A 111 7.71 23.39 11.35
C ARG A 111 7.78 21.89 11.59
N VAL A 112 7.94 21.48 12.85
CA VAL A 112 7.82 20.07 13.24
C VAL A 112 6.35 19.79 13.55
N VAL A 113 5.79 18.76 12.92
CA VAL A 113 4.35 18.50 12.94
C VAL A 113 4.11 17.03 13.27
N ARG A 114 3.23 16.75 14.22
CA ARG A 114 2.80 15.37 14.55
C ARG A 114 1.63 14.93 13.67
N ARG A 115 1.29 13.63 13.69
CA ARG A 115 0.16 13.07 12.90
C ARG A 115 -1.14 13.87 13.05
N GLY A 116 -1.58 14.14 14.28
CA GLY A 116 -2.83 14.84 14.55
C GLY A 116 -2.85 16.31 14.11
N GLU A 117 -1.67 16.92 13.92
CA GLU A 117 -1.50 18.32 13.50
C GLU A 117 -1.20 18.43 11.99
N TYR A 118 -0.93 17.32 11.31
CA TYR A 118 -0.58 17.31 9.90
C TYR A 118 -1.84 17.40 9.05
N ASP A 119 -2.15 18.58 8.52
CA ASP A 119 -3.34 18.85 7.72
C ASP A 119 -3.01 19.56 6.40
N GLU A 120 -4.06 19.97 5.67
CA GLU A 120 -3.91 20.69 4.40
C GLU A 120 -3.24 22.06 4.57
N GLU A 121 -3.39 22.72 5.71
CA GLU A 121 -2.79 24.03 5.96
C GLU A 121 -1.27 23.92 6.07
N VAL A 122 -0.80 22.88 6.77
CA VAL A 122 0.63 22.53 6.84
C VAL A 122 1.19 22.25 5.45
N VAL A 123 0.49 21.44 4.65
CA VAL A 123 0.91 21.10 3.27
C VAL A 123 0.97 22.35 2.38
N ARG A 124 0.01 23.28 2.52
CA ARG A 124 0.00 24.55 1.77
C ARG A 124 1.14 25.47 2.19
N TRP A 125 1.43 25.55 3.49
CA TRP A 125 2.45 26.43 4.04
C TRP A 125 3.88 26.03 3.62
N ALA A 126 4.21 24.74 3.62
CA ALA A 126 5.56 24.27 3.36
C ALA A 126 5.88 24.24 1.86
N ASP A 127 7.09 24.60 1.43
CA ASP A 127 7.51 24.44 0.04
C ASP A 127 7.90 22.99 -0.25
N ALA A 128 8.26 22.23 0.79
CA ALA A 128 8.48 20.80 0.75
C ALA A 128 8.20 20.13 2.10
N ILE A 129 8.03 18.81 2.08
CA ILE A 129 7.72 18.03 3.28
C ILE A 129 8.80 16.98 3.50
N VAL A 130 9.31 16.91 4.73
CA VAL A 130 10.21 15.85 5.18
C VAL A 130 9.42 14.89 6.08
N SER A 131 9.31 13.62 5.70
CA SER A 131 8.74 12.60 6.59
C SER A 131 9.86 12.02 7.46
N ALA A 132 9.84 12.27 8.76
CA ALA A 132 10.83 11.78 9.70
C ALA A 132 10.29 10.54 10.44
N GLY A 133 10.66 9.36 9.95
CA GLY A 133 10.12 8.08 10.41
C GLY A 133 10.41 6.95 9.43
N GLY A 134 9.70 5.84 9.56
CA GLY A 134 9.76 4.76 8.56
C GLY A 134 8.80 5.01 7.38
N ASP A 135 8.62 3.98 6.56
CA ASP A 135 7.73 4.03 5.39
C ASP A 135 6.29 4.43 5.75
N GLY A 136 5.78 4.00 6.92
CA GLY A 136 4.45 4.39 7.39
C GLY A 136 4.26 5.91 7.57
N THR A 137 5.31 6.64 7.96
CA THR A 137 5.26 8.11 8.05
C THR A 137 5.26 8.74 6.65
N MET A 138 6.00 8.15 5.72
CA MET A 138 5.98 8.58 4.31
C MET A 138 4.59 8.38 3.69
N LEU A 139 3.90 7.27 3.98
CA LEU A 139 2.53 7.02 3.54
C LEU A 139 1.54 8.05 4.10
N LEU A 140 1.67 8.39 5.40
CA LEU A 140 0.87 9.47 5.99
C LEU A 140 1.08 10.79 5.24
N VAL A 141 2.34 11.17 5.00
CA VAL A 141 2.67 12.40 4.28
C VAL A 141 2.07 12.39 2.87
N ALA A 142 2.32 11.31 2.13
CA ALA A 142 1.83 11.11 0.76
C ALA A 142 0.31 11.17 0.63
N SER A 143 -0.44 10.76 1.67
CA SER A 143 -1.90 10.72 1.63
C SER A 143 -2.56 12.11 1.51
N LYS A 144 -1.89 13.16 2.00
CA LYS A 144 -2.42 14.56 2.03
C LYS A 144 -1.74 15.49 1.01
N VAL A 145 -0.66 15.07 0.35
CA VAL A 145 0.02 15.89 -0.68
C VAL A 145 -0.70 15.75 -2.01
N LEU A 146 -1.69 16.60 -2.29
CA LEU A 146 -2.46 16.51 -3.54
C LEU A 146 -1.82 17.23 -4.73
N ASN A 147 -0.95 18.21 -4.48
CA ASN A 147 -0.18 18.87 -5.54
C ASN A 147 1.01 18.00 -5.97
N LYS A 148 1.02 17.52 -7.22
CA LYS A 148 2.09 16.68 -7.78
C LYS A 148 3.48 17.32 -7.77
N ASP A 149 3.56 18.65 -7.75
CA ASP A 149 4.82 19.38 -7.83
C ASP A 149 5.44 19.63 -6.45
N LYS A 150 4.69 19.39 -5.37
CA LYS A 150 5.14 19.47 -3.97
C LYS A 150 6.13 18.35 -3.66
N PRO A 151 7.41 18.66 -3.38
CA PRO A 151 8.41 17.65 -3.10
C PRO A 151 8.22 17.00 -1.72
N VAL A 152 8.43 15.68 -1.66
CA VAL A 152 8.47 14.93 -0.40
C VAL A 152 9.79 14.17 -0.27
N VAL A 153 10.42 14.29 0.89
CA VAL A 153 11.68 13.61 1.23
C VAL A 153 11.46 12.73 2.46
N GLY A 154 11.68 11.42 2.35
CA GLY A 154 11.61 10.51 3.49
C GLY A 154 12.96 10.38 4.19
N VAL A 155 13.00 10.48 5.51
CA VAL A 155 14.20 10.26 6.33
C VAL A 155 13.91 9.17 7.36
N ASN A 156 14.65 8.06 7.28
CA ASN A 156 14.50 6.97 8.24
C ASN A 156 15.17 7.30 9.57
N THR A 157 14.39 7.65 10.58
CA THR A 157 14.90 8.05 11.90
C THR A 157 15.33 6.89 12.82
N ASP A 158 15.10 5.63 12.44
CA ASP A 158 15.52 4.45 13.22
C ASP A 158 15.85 3.28 12.26
N PRO A 159 16.96 3.39 11.52
CA PRO A 159 17.32 2.46 10.45
C PRO A 159 17.71 1.06 10.94
N GLU A 160 18.03 0.90 12.22
CA GLU A 160 18.28 -0.41 12.82
C GLU A 160 17.02 -1.28 12.94
N ARG A 161 15.84 -0.66 13.00
CA ARG A 161 14.55 -1.34 13.22
C ARG A 161 13.62 -1.27 12.02
N SER A 162 13.97 -0.51 10.99
CA SER A 162 13.16 -0.35 9.79
C SER A 162 14.01 -0.18 8.56
N GLU A 163 13.65 -0.84 7.47
CA GLU A 163 14.38 -0.77 6.20
C GLU A 163 14.26 0.62 5.56
N GLY A 164 13.05 1.20 5.56
CA GLY A 164 12.81 2.54 5.02
C GLY A 164 12.95 2.60 3.51
N HIS A 165 12.25 1.73 2.76
CA HIS A 165 12.35 1.65 1.30
C HIS A 165 11.92 2.93 0.56
N LEU A 166 11.12 3.78 1.21
CA LEU A 166 10.64 5.05 0.67
C LEU A 166 11.48 6.24 1.13
N CYS A 167 12.42 6.02 2.04
CA CYS A 167 13.29 7.05 2.59
C CYS A 167 14.61 7.16 1.82
N LEU A 168 15.35 8.22 2.10
CA LEU A 168 16.74 8.37 1.69
C LEU A 168 17.58 7.18 2.17
N PRO A 169 18.68 6.85 1.47
CA PRO A 169 19.62 5.83 1.93
C PRO A 169 20.01 5.99 3.41
N VAL A 170 20.08 4.87 4.14
CA VAL A 170 20.27 4.82 5.60
C VAL A 170 21.40 5.70 6.13
N ARG A 171 22.52 5.81 5.39
CA ARG A 171 23.64 6.68 5.77
C ARG A 171 23.26 8.15 5.98
N TYR A 172 22.26 8.65 5.26
CA TYR A 172 21.79 10.03 5.35
C TYR A 172 20.92 10.31 6.57
N THR A 173 20.56 9.29 7.35
CA THR A 173 20.00 9.51 8.69
C THR A 173 21.02 10.21 9.58
N HIS A 174 22.29 9.80 9.52
CA HIS A 174 23.38 10.35 10.32
C HIS A 174 24.16 11.45 9.60
N ALA A 175 24.14 11.45 8.27
CA ALA A 175 24.77 12.45 7.41
C ALA A 175 23.72 13.33 6.71
N PHE A 176 22.67 13.75 7.41
CA PHE A 176 21.61 14.55 6.81
C PHE A 176 22.09 15.91 6.25
N PRO A 177 23.04 16.65 6.87
CA PRO A 177 23.63 17.84 6.26
C PRO A 177 24.21 17.60 4.87
N GLU A 178 24.85 16.45 4.66
CA GLU A 178 25.40 16.06 3.35
C GLU A 178 24.28 15.81 2.33
N ALA A 179 23.22 15.10 2.73
CA ALA A 179 22.05 14.95 1.88
C ALA A 179 21.49 16.31 1.48
N LEU A 180 21.27 17.20 2.45
CA LEU A 180 20.71 18.53 2.22
C LEU A 180 21.59 19.35 1.26
N GLU A 181 22.91 19.32 1.44
CA GLU A 181 23.84 19.99 0.53
C GLU A 181 23.74 19.45 -0.90
N ARG A 182 23.72 18.13 -1.07
CA ARG A 182 23.53 17.50 -2.39
C ARG A 182 22.21 17.90 -3.02
N LEU A 183 21.13 17.96 -2.25
CA LEU A 183 19.83 18.45 -2.74
C LEU A 183 19.90 19.91 -3.19
N CYS A 184 20.49 20.78 -2.37
CA CYS A 184 20.71 22.19 -2.68
C CYS A 184 21.57 22.42 -3.93
N ARG A 185 22.49 21.50 -4.23
CA ARG A 185 23.35 21.52 -5.44
C ARG A 185 22.70 20.87 -6.67
N GLY A 186 21.56 20.19 -6.51
CA GLY A 186 20.91 19.46 -7.60
C GLY A 186 21.53 18.09 -7.88
N GLU A 187 22.30 17.52 -6.95
CA GLU A 187 23.00 16.24 -7.08
C GLU A 187 22.10 15.04 -6.71
N PHE A 188 20.91 15.00 -7.30
CA PHE A 188 19.88 14.00 -7.05
C PHE A 188 19.00 13.82 -8.29
N ARG A 189 18.06 12.87 -8.25
CA ARG A 189 17.04 12.67 -9.29
C ARG A 189 15.64 12.79 -8.71
N TRP A 190 14.73 13.37 -9.47
CA TRP A 190 13.31 13.33 -9.14
C TRP A 190 12.72 11.97 -9.53
N LEU A 191 11.84 11.44 -8.68
CA LEU A 191 11.02 10.27 -8.96
C LEU A 191 9.56 10.60 -8.75
N TRP A 192 8.77 10.43 -9.80
CA TRP A 192 7.31 10.62 -9.77
C TRP A 192 6.61 9.29 -9.57
N ARG A 193 6.25 9.01 -8.32
CA ARG A 193 5.59 7.76 -7.94
C ARG A 193 4.11 7.83 -8.31
N GLN A 194 3.57 6.82 -8.99
CA GLN A 194 2.14 6.71 -9.19
C GLN A 194 1.41 6.56 -7.86
N ARG A 195 0.18 7.05 -7.81
CA ARG A 195 -0.75 6.84 -6.72
C ARG A 195 -2.11 6.40 -7.24
N LEU A 196 -2.85 5.63 -6.44
CA LEU A 196 -4.19 5.19 -6.78
C LEU A 196 -5.19 6.33 -6.50
N ARG A 197 -5.93 6.71 -7.55
CA ARG A 197 -7.10 7.58 -7.52
C ARG A 197 -8.35 6.73 -7.28
N LEU A 198 -9.15 7.12 -6.29
CA LEU A 198 -10.30 6.37 -5.80
C LEU A 198 -11.58 7.18 -5.96
N HIS A 199 -12.58 6.59 -6.63
CA HIS A 199 -13.95 7.12 -6.65
C HIS A 199 -14.89 6.14 -5.94
N LEU A 200 -15.79 6.64 -5.10
CA LEU A 200 -16.86 5.87 -4.47
C LEU A 200 -18.23 6.32 -4.97
N GLU A 201 -19.11 5.37 -5.25
CA GLU A 201 -20.52 5.60 -5.60
C GLU A 201 -21.43 4.47 -5.09
N GLY A 202 -22.74 4.63 -5.27
CA GLY A 202 -23.72 3.61 -4.92
C GLY A 202 -24.30 3.76 -3.51
N THR A 203 -24.80 2.66 -2.96
CA THR A 203 -25.38 2.60 -1.61
C THR A 203 -24.36 2.07 -0.60
N GLY A 204 -24.59 2.27 0.71
CA GLY A 204 -23.70 1.71 1.73
C GLY A 204 -22.28 2.31 1.74
N ILE A 205 -22.12 3.53 1.23
CA ILE A 205 -20.87 4.29 1.26
C ILE A 205 -20.91 5.39 2.30
N ASN A 206 -19.75 5.64 2.91
CA ASN A 206 -19.47 6.85 3.66
C ASN A 206 -18.11 7.41 3.21
N PRO A 207 -18.09 8.56 2.50
CA PRO A 207 -16.84 9.14 2.01
C PRO A 207 -16.01 9.80 3.12
N THR A 208 -16.48 9.80 4.36
CA THR A 208 -15.75 10.33 5.51
C THR A 208 -14.63 9.35 5.89
N PRO A 209 -13.36 9.77 5.84
CA PRO A 209 -12.24 8.90 6.21
C PRO A 209 -12.23 8.64 7.73
N VAL A 210 -11.85 7.43 8.12
CA VAL A 210 -11.52 7.07 9.51
C VAL A 210 -10.02 6.78 9.59
N ASP A 211 -9.29 7.51 10.44
CA ASP A 211 -7.86 7.26 10.70
C ASP A 211 -7.70 6.04 11.62
N LEU A 212 -6.94 5.04 11.16
CA LEU A 212 -6.73 3.78 11.87
C LEU A 212 -5.55 3.83 12.85
N HIS A 213 -4.60 4.76 12.70
CA HIS A 213 -3.32 4.72 13.42
C HIS A 213 -3.39 5.18 14.88
N GLU A 214 -4.21 6.19 15.19
CA GLU A 214 -4.28 6.72 16.56
C GLU A 214 -5.15 5.87 17.47
N GLN A 215 -6.02 5.05 16.90
CA GLN A 215 -7.15 4.58 17.68
C GLN A 215 -7.08 3.10 18.08
N GLN A 216 -6.20 2.27 17.48
CA GLN A 216 -6.19 0.79 17.66
C GLN A 216 -7.59 0.27 18.00
N LEU A 217 -8.57 0.73 17.20
CA LEU A 217 -9.96 0.66 17.59
C LEU A 217 -10.26 -0.81 17.81
N SER A 218 -10.86 -1.14 18.95
CA SER A 218 -11.61 -2.37 18.97
C SER A 218 -12.61 -2.29 17.82
N LEU A 219 -12.92 -3.43 17.21
CA LEU A 219 -13.91 -3.50 16.13
C LEU A 219 -15.21 -2.74 16.46
N GLU A 220 -15.66 -2.77 17.73
CA GLU A 220 -16.81 -1.99 18.17
C GLU A 220 -16.58 -0.48 18.09
N GLN A 221 -15.40 -0.01 18.46
CA GLN A 221 -15.03 1.41 18.34
C GLN A 221 -14.86 1.81 16.86
N HIS A 222 -14.35 0.92 16.01
CA HIS A 222 -14.26 1.15 14.56
C HIS A 222 -15.64 1.28 13.93
N ASN A 223 -16.53 0.34 14.23
CA ASN A 223 -17.91 0.37 13.77
C ASN A 223 -18.68 1.56 14.35
N ARG A 224 -18.38 2.00 15.58
CA ARG A 224 -18.93 3.23 16.16
C ARG A 224 -18.39 4.47 15.45
N ALA A 225 -17.11 4.55 15.10
CA ALA A 225 -16.55 5.70 14.38
C ALA A 225 -17.24 5.90 13.02
N HIS A 226 -17.42 4.82 12.25
CA HIS A 226 -18.22 4.87 11.03
C HIS A 226 -19.67 5.28 11.32
N ARG A 227 -20.35 4.67 12.30
CA ARG A 227 -21.73 5.03 12.66
C ARG A 227 -21.92 6.46 13.15
N ILE A 228 -21.04 6.97 14.01
CA ILE A 228 -21.10 8.34 14.56
C ILE A 228 -20.97 9.33 13.41
N SER A 229 -20.00 9.14 12.52
CA SER A 229 -19.85 10.01 11.34
C SER A 229 -21.09 9.99 10.43
N THR A 230 -21.76 8.83 10.30
CA THR A 230 -23.02 8.70 9.55
C THR A 230 -24.20 9.39 10.24
N VAL A 231 -24.32 9.26 11.58
CA VAL A 231 -25.42 9.83 12.39
C VAL A 231 -25.30 11.35 12.56
N ASP A 232 -24.10 11.88 12.87
CA ASP A 232 -23.86 13.32 12.98
C ASP A 232 -24.21 14.05 11.68
N ARG A 233 -23.98 13.39 10.54
CA ARG A 233 -24.31 13.94 9.22
C ARG A 233 -25.79 13.78 8.88
N GLN A 234 -26.45 12.68 9.27
CA GLN A 234 -27.92 12.53 9.14
C GLN A 234 -28.70 13.51 10.02
N GLN A 235 -28.14 13.94 11.15
CA GLN A 235 -28.75 14.97 12.00
C GLN A 235 -28.50 16.40 11.47
N ARG A 236 -27.35 16.67 10.83
CA ARG A 236 -27.07 17.97 10.20
C ARG A 236 -27.71 18.15 8.82
N ALA A 237 -27.86 17.07 8.06
CA ALA A 237 -28.53 17.05 6.77
C ALA A 237 -29.90 16.38 6.96
N GLY A 238 -30.91 17.16 7.31
CA GLY A 238 -32.28 16.67 7.37
C GLY A 238 -32.67 15.97 6.06
N ALA A 239 -33.25 14.78 6.19
CA ALA A 239 -33.75 13.90 5.13
C ALA A 239 -32.73 13.01 4.40
N LEU A 240 -33.19 11.77 4.12
CA LEU A 240 -32.56 10.75 3.27
C LEU A 240 -31.90 11.40 2.05
N HIS A 241 -30.57 11.48 2.06
CA HIS A 241 -29.82 12.06 0.95
C HIS A 241 -30.16 11.28 -0.33
N PRO A 242 -30.44 11.94 -1.47
CA PRO A 242 -30.66 11.28 -2.74
C PRO A 242 -29.47 10.36 -3.01
N ALA A 243 -29.77 9.13 -3.43
CA ALA A 243 -28.79 8.11 -3.80
C ALA A 243 -27.58 8.75 -4.48
N TYR A 244 -26.38 8.49 -3.94
CA TYR A 244 -25.09 8.91 -4.50
C TYR A 244 -24.93 8.29 -5.90
N SER A 245 -25.59 8.91 -6.87
CA SER A 245 -25.69 8.49 -8.26
C SER A 245 -24.54 9.05 -9.09
N LYS A 246 -23.72 9.93 -8.51
CA LYS A 246 -22.47 10.41 -9.10
C LYS A 246 -21.26 9.90 -8.31
N PRO A 247 -20.19 9.44 -9.00
CA PRO A 247 -18.92 9.11 -8.37
C PRO A 247 -18.35 10.27 -7.55
N SER A 248 -18.04 10.01 -6.28
CA SER A 248 -17.34 10.92 -5.40
C SER A 248 -15.84 10.58 -5.39
N LEU A 249 -15.01 11.52 -5.82
CA LEU A 249 -13.55 11.42 -5.65
C LEU A 249 -13.20 11.50 -4.17
N LEU A 250 -12.41 10.54 -3.67
CA LEU A 250 -11.96 10.55 -2.28
C LEU A 250 -10.86 11.60 -2.05
N PRO A 251 -10.73 12.15 -0.82
CA PRO A 251 -9.75 13.20 -0.53
C PRO A 251 -8.32 12.68 -0.38
N VAL A 252 -8.10 11.36 -0.43
CA VAL A 252 -6.80 10.71 -0.26
C VAL A 252 -6.35 10.02 -1.55
N ARG A 253 -5.04 9.78 -1.65
CA ARG A 253 -4.41 8.96 -2.71
C ARG A 253 -3.56 7.89 -2.04
N SER A 254 -3.66 6.65 -2.52
CA SER A 254 -2.81 5.56 -2.03
C SER A 254 -1.47 5.58 -2.77
N LEU A 255 -0.37 5.64 -2.02
CA LEU A 255 0.97 5.45 -2.55
C LEU A 255 1.31 3.98 -2.74
N ASN A 256 0.88 3.11 -1.83
CA ASN A 256 1.19 1.69 -1.84
C ASN A 256 0.04 0.86 -2.41
N GLU A 257 -0.96 0.59 -1.58
CA GLU A 257 -2.10 -0.23 -1.93
C GLU A 257 -3.39 0.18 -1.24
N ILE A 258 -4.50 -0.25 -1.84
CA ILE A 258 -5.77 -0.37 -1.14
C ILE A 258 -6.09 -1.84 -0.87
N PHE A 259 -6.88 -2.06 0.17
CA PHE A 259 -7.47 -3.35 0.50
C PHE A 259 -8.97 -3.22 0.69
N ILE A 260 -9.73 -4.12 0.07
CA ILE A 260 -11.18 -4.18 0.20
C ILE A 260 -11.56 -5.56 0.73
N GLY A 261 -12.30 -5.60 1.84
CA GLY A 261 -12.80 -6.85 2.41
C GLY A 261 -13.74 -6.66 3.59
N GLU A 262 -14.42 -7.75 3.97
CA GLU A 262 -15.18 -7.84 5.23
C GLU A 262 -14.23 -7.62 6.42
N SER A 263 -14.64 -6.78 7.36
CA SER A 263 -13.90 -6.49 8.60
C SER A 263 -13.96 -7.64 9.61
N LEU A 264 -14.91 -8.57 9.41
CA LEU A 264 -15.15 -9.71 10.30
C LEU A 264 -15.26 -11.03 9.54
N SER A 265 -14.20 -11.83 9.62
CA SER A 265 -14.19 -13.19 9.07
C SER A 265 -15.08 -14.15 9.88
N SER A 266 -15.33 -13.87 11.16
CA SER A 266 -16.19 -14.66 12.05
C SER A 266 -17.11 -13.75 12.87
N ARG A 267 -18.43 -13.93 12.73
CA ARG A 267 -19.43 -13.27 13.60
C ARG A 267 -20.13 -14.31 14.47
N ALA A 268 -20.19 -14.02 15.76
CA ALA A 268 -21.07 -14.69 16.68
C ALA A 268 -22.29 -13.78 16.92
N GLN A 269 -23.48 -14.16 16.46
CA GLN A 269 -24.69 -13.31 16.52
C GLN A 269 -25.52 -13.56 17.79
N LEU A 270 -25.53 -12.70 18.82
CA LEU A 270 -26.12 -13.03 20.15
C LEU A 270 -27.62 -12.85 20.05
N LYS A 271 -28.29 -13.80 19.43
CA LYS A 271 -29.73 -13.95 19.63
C LYS A 271 -29.88 -14.79 20.88
N VAL A 272 -30.41 -14.15 21.92
CA VAL A 272 -30.64 -14.69 23.27
C VAL A 272 -31.51 -15.98 23.27
N PHE A 273 -32.09 -16.37 22.13
CA PHE A 273 -33.02 -17.51 22.05
C PHE A 273 -32.87 -18.44 20.82
N THR A 274 -31.70 -18.53 20.17
CA THR A 274 -31.48 -19.57 19.13
C THR A 274 -30.02 -20.02 19.07
N PRO A 275 -29.72 -21.32 18.90
CA PRO A 275 -28.35 -21.80 18.76
C PRO A 275 -27.70 -21.14 17.53
N ARG A 276 -26.54 -20.52 17.74
CA ARG A 276 -25.81 -19.74 16.74
C ARG A 276 -25.07 -20.63 15.74
N LEU A 277 -25.37 -20.49 14.45
CA LEU A 277 -24.39 -20.78 13.41
C LEU A 277 -23.30 -19.69 13.45
N PHE A 278 -22.04 -20.09 13.64
CA PHE A 278 -20.90 -19.27 13.28
C PHE A 278 -20.82 -19.23 11.75
N LEU A 279 -21.39 -18.20 11.15
CA LEU A 279 -21.22 -17.99 9.70
C LEU A 279 -19.86 -17.34 9.48
N HIS A 280 -18.89 -18.13 8.99
CA HIS A 280 -17.68 -17.59 8.39
C HIS A 280 -18.10 -16.70 7.20
N ARG A 281 -17.78 -15.40 7.27
CA ARG A 281 -18.07 -14.45 6.19
C ARG A 281 -16.79 -14.15 5.44
N ALA A 282 -16.66 -14.76 4.27
CA ALA A 282 -15.69 -14.32 3.27
C ALA A 282 -16.27 -13.10 2.53
N SER A 283 -15.39 -12.21 2.07
CA SER A 283 -15.75 -11.05 1.26
C SER A 283 -16.43 -11.50 -0.03
N TYR A 284 -17.64 -11.03 -0.28
CA TYR A 284 -18.37 -11.25 -1.53
C TYR A 284 -18.48 -9.92 -2.28
N TYR A 285 -18.02 -9.90 -3.53
CA TYR A 285 -18.06 -8.72 -4.37
C TYR A 285 -18.11 -9.11 -5.84
N GLU A 286 -18.37 -8.14 -6.71
CA GLU A 286 -18.19 -8.26 -8.14
C GLU A 286 -16.98 -7.39 -8.54
N ILE A 287 -16.12 -7.90 -9.43
CA ILE A 287 -14.96 -7.16 -9.94
C ILE A 287 -15.05 -7.04 -11.46
N SER A 288 -14.67 -5.88 -11.99
CA SER A 288 -14.46 -5.64 -13.43
C SER A 288 -13.08 -5.01 -13.61
N VAL A 289 -12.30 -5.57 -14.54
CA VAL A 289 -10.93 -5.14 -14.84
C VAL A 289 -10.92 -4.57 -16.24
N ASP A 290 -10.39 -3.35 -16.39
CA ASP A 290 -10.26 -2.63 -17.66
C ASP A 290 -11.56 -2.57 -18.50
N GLY A 291 -12.71 -2.45 -17.82
CA GLY A 291 -14.02 -2.41 -18.47
C GLY A 291 -14.52 -3.76 -19.00
N GLY A 292 -13.82 -4.84 -18.67
CA GLY A 292 -14.26 -6.22 -18.92
C GLY A 292 -15.53 -6.59 -18.13
N PRO A 293 -16.06 -7.80 -18.36
CA PRO A 293 -17.27 -8.27 -17.70
C PRO A 293 -17.11 -8.28 -16.17
N TRP A 294 -18.24 -8.07 -15.47
CA TRP A 294 -18.29 -8.19 -14.02
C TRP A 294 -18.27 -9.67 -13.61
N GLU A 295 -17.29 -10.05 -12.79
CA GLU A 295 -17.15 -11.39 -12.26
C GLU A 295 -17.49 -11.43 -10.77
N LYS A 296 -18.33 -12.38 -10.37
CA LYS A 296 -18.62 -12.63 -8.95
C LYS A 296 -17.41 -13.29 -8.29
N GLN A 297 -16.90 -12.67 -7.24
CA GLN A 297 -15.76 -13.14 -6.47
C GLN A 297 -16.15 -13.34 -5.01
N LYS A 298 -15.73 -14.47 -4.45
CA LYS A 298 -15.77 -14.71 -3.01
C LYS A 298 -14.39 -15.10 -2.53
N SER A 299 -13.84 -14.36 -1.56
CA SER A 299 -12.43 -14.44 -1.19
C SER A 299 -12.17 -13.81 0.18
N SER A 300 -10.93 -13.82 0.65
CA SER A 300 -10.54 -13.10 1.86
C SER A 300 -10.47 -11.58 1.64
N GLY A 301 -10.50 -11.12 0.39
CA GLY A 301 -10.49 -9.71 0.03
C GLY A 301 -9.80 -9.45 -1.30
N LEU A 302 -9.67 -8.17 -1.64
CA LEU A 302 -9.01 -7.69 -2.84
C LEU A 302 -7.94 -6.67 -2.46
N SER A 303 -6.72 -6.86 -2.94
CA SER A 303 -5.66 -5.85 -2.89
C SER A 303 -5.46 -5.24 -4.28
N VAL A 304 -5.22 -3.93 -4.34
CA VAL A 304 -4.79 -3.24 -5.56
C VAL A 304 -3.62 -2.33 -5.20
N CYS A 305 -2.46 -2.47 -5.87
CA CYS A 305 -1.25 -1.72 -5.55
C CYS A 305 -0.66 -0.96 -6.75
N THR A 306 0.17 0.03 -6.44
CA THR A 306 1.06 0.73 -7.37
C THR A 306 2.42 0.03 -7.48
N GLY A 307 3.30 0.52 -8.36
CA GLY A 307 4.69 0.04 -8.41
C GLY A 307 5.46 0.30 -7.12
N THR A 308 5.12 1.36 -6.37
CA THR A 308 5.69 1.58 -5.03
C THR A 308 5.21 0.51 -4.04
N GLY A 309 3.91 0.20 -4.04
CA GLY A 309 3.32 -0.86 -3.19
C GLY A 309 3.69 -2.28 -3.61
N SER A 310 4.25 -2.48 -4.80
CA SER A 310 4.71 -3.79 -5.30
C SER A 310 5.84 -4.42 -4.48
N LYS A 311 6.51 -3.64 -3.63
CA LYS A 311 7.52 -4.10 -2.65
C LYS A 311 6.99 -4.24 -1.23
N ALA A 312 5.74 -3.86 -0.98
CA ALA A 312 5.13 -3.79 0.35
C ALA A 312 4.27 -5.04 0.62
N TRP A 313 3.04 -4.86 1.10
CA TRP A 313 2.18 -6.00 1.42
C TRP A 313 1.80 -6.81 0.18
N SER A 314 1.61 -6.16 -0.97
CA SER A 314 1.29 -6.83 -2.24
C SER A 314 2.34 -7.87 -2.65
N TYR A 315 3.64 -7.58 -2.45
CA TYR A 315 4.72 -8.53 -2.66
C TYR A 315 4.52 -9.78 -1.79
N ASN A 316 4.31 -9.58 -0.50
CA ASN A 316 4.31 -10.64 0.49
C ASN A 316 3.11 -11.59 0.37
N ILE A 317 1.96 -11.11 -0.12
CA ILE A 317 0.80 -11.97 -0.37
C ILE A 317 0.88 -12.72 -1.72
N ASN A 318 1.80 -12.34 -2.61
CA ASN A 318 1.93 -12.92 -3.96
C ASN A 318 3.20 -13.74 -4.18
N LYS A 319 4.24 -13.51 -3.36
CA LYS A 319 5.51 -14.22 -3.45
C LYS A 319 5.33 -15.72 -3.20
N LEU A 320 6.19 -16.51 -3.80
CA LEU A 320 6.27 -17.94 -3.54
C LEU A 320 7.46 -18.22 -2.63
N ALA A 321 7.28 -19.21 -1.74
CA ALA A 321 8.37 -19.84 -1.03
C ALA A 321 9.01 -20.91 -1.94
N GLU A 322 10.31 -21.15 -1.74
CA GLU A 322 11.07 -22.15 -2.50
C GLU A 322 10.40 -23.53 -2.46
N GLN A 323 9.88 -23.93 -1.28
CA GLN A 323 9.13 -25.17 -1.12
C GLN A 323 7.94 -25.28 -2.10
N SER A 324 7.15 -24.21 -2.26
CA SER A 324 6.00 -24.22 -3.17
C SER A 324 6.44 -24.33 -4.63
N VAL A 325 7.56 -23.70 -4.99
CA VAL A 325 8.13 -23.78 -6.34
C VAL A 325 8.61 -25.21 -6.61
N GLU A 326 9.31 -25.83 -5.67
CA GLU A 326 9.78 -27.21 -5.77
C GLU A 326 8.61 -28.19 -5.95
N GLU A 327 7.57 -28.07 -5.12
CA GLU A 327 6.38 -28.93 -5.19
C GLU A 327 5.69 -28.84 -6.56
N VAL A 328 5.48 -27.62 -7.07
CA VAL A 328 4.85 -27.39 -8.38
C VAL A 328 5.70 -27.93 -9.52
N LEU A 329 7.01 -27.67 -9.51
CA LEU A 329 7.92 -28.13 -10.55
C LEU A 329 8.04 -29.66 -10.56
N ARG A 330 8.06 -30.30 -9.38
CA ARG A 330 8.09 -31.75 -9.25
C ARG A 330 6.82 -32.39 -9.81
N ILE A 331 5.65 -31.82 -9.51
CA ILE A 331 4.38 -32.27 -10.08
C ILE A 331 4.38 -32.08 -11.60
N GLY A 332 4.80 -30.91 -12.09
CA GLY A 332 4.88 -30.61 -13.52
C GLY A 332 5.81 -31.55 -14.28
N ALA A 333 7.00 -31.84 -13.74
CA ALA A 333 7.96 -32.77 -14.30
C ALA A 333 7.39 -34.21 -14.39
N SER A 334 6.73 -34.67 -13.32
CA SER A 334 6.05 -35.95 -13.26
C SER A 334 4.95 -36.08 -14.33
N GLN A 335 4.09 -35.07 -14.48
CA GLN A 335 3.02 -35.06 -15.48
C GLN A 335 3.53 -34.97 -16.92
N ALA A 336 4.65 -34.26 -17.14
CA ALA A 336 5.26 -34.14 -18.46
C ALA A 336 6.16 -35.34 -18.83
N GLY A 337 6.43 -36.25 -17.90
CA GLY A 337 7.33 -37.40 -18.11
C GLY A 337 8.77 -36.97 -18.37
N VAL A 338 9.20 -35.82 -17.81
CA VAL A 338 10.56 -35.29 -17.97
C VAL A 338 11.29 -35.34 -16.63
N GLU A 339 12.57 -35.72 -16.67
CA GLU A 339 13.45 -35.52 -15.53
C GLU A 339 13.91 -34.06 -15.49
N LEU A 340 13.55 -33.37 -14.42
CA LEU A 340 14.00 -32.00 -14.16
C LEU A 340 14.86 -32.01 -12.89
N PRO A 341 16.18 -31.77 -12.98
CA PRO A 341 17.04 -31.73 -11.80
C PRO A 341 16.73 -30.49 -10.95
N LEU A 342 16.02 -30.68 -9.83
CA LEU A 342 15.63 -29.63 -8.89
C LEU A 342 16.76 -29.33 -7.89
N SER A 343 17.92 -28.91 -8.40
CA SER A 343 19.01 -28.44 -7.53
C SER A 343 18.58 -27.18 -6.74
N ARG A 344 19.15 -26.98 -5.56
CA ARG A 344 18.88 -25.80 -4.73
C ARG A 344 19.09 -24.48 -5.48
N GLU A 345 20.21 -24.34 -6.20
CA GLU A 345 20.48 -23.12 -7.00
C GLU A 345 19.43 -22.86 -8.08
N PHE A 346 18.90 -23.93 -8.70
CA PHE A 346 17.82 -23.81 -9.68
C PHE A 346 16.50 -23.36 -9.02
N LEU A 347 16.14 -23.94 -7.87
CA LEU A 347 14.94 -23.59 -7.13
C LEU A 347 14.99 -22.15 -6.60
N GLU A 348 16.12 -21.76 -5.98
CA GLU A 348 16.37 -20.39 -5.53
C GLU A 348 16.21 -19.42 -6.71
N LYS A 349 16.86 -19.69 -7.84
CA LYS A 349 16.78 -18.82 -9.02
C LYS A 349 15.37 -18.71 -9.60
N VAL A 350 14.64 -19.81 -9.76
CA VAL A 350 13.26 -19.77 -10.27
C VAL A 350 12.35 -19.01 -9.30
N THR A 351 12.54 -19.20 -8.00
CA THR A 351 11.80 -18.50 -6.94
C THR A 351 12.08 -17.00 -6.99
N ASP A 352 13.35 -16.61 -7.11
CA ASP A 352 13.79 -15.23 -7.20
C ASP A 352 13.29 -14.56 -8.49
N ASP A 353 13.40 -15.22 -9.64
CA ASP A 353 12.93 -14.70 -10.93
C ASP A 353 11.40 -14.47 -10.91
N TYR A 354 10.63 -15.42 -10.35
CA TYR A 354 9.19 -15.27 -10.19
C TYR A 354 8.86 -14.13 -9.20
N ASN A 355 9.52 -14.07 -8.04
CA ASN A 355 9.22 -13.05 -7.04
C ASN A 355 9.61 -11.65 -7.54
N ALA A 356 10.73 -11.52 -8.24
CA ALA A 356 11.15 -10.28 -8.89
C ALA A 356 10.13 -9.81 -9.94
N SER A 357 9.43 -10.73 -10.62
CA SER A 357 8.38 -10.37 -11.60
C SER A 357 7.15 -9.70 -10.98
N LEU A 358 6.96 -9.80 -9.66
CA LEU A 358 5.88 -9.12 -8.93
C LEU A 358 6.18 -7.64 -8.68
N VAL A 359 7.46 -7.26 -8.72
CA VAL A 359 7.93 -5.90 -8.48
C VAL A 359 8.00 -5.13 -9.78
N PHE A 360 7.42 -3.93 -9.81
CA PHE A 360 7.42 -3.09 -10.99
C PHE A 360 7.72 -1.63 -10.65
N ALA A 361 8.05 -0.83 -11.66
CA ALA A 361 8.63 0.49 -11.43
C ALA A 361 7.60 1.44 -10.78
N PRO A 362 8.02 2.26 -9.80
CA PRO A 362 7.10 3.12 -9.05
C PRO A 362 6.46 4.23 -9.87
N ASP A 363 7.06 4.59 -11.01
CA ASP A 363 6.59 5.57 -11.99
C ASP A 363 5.78 4.94 -13.14
N GLU A 364 5.63 3.62 -13.18
CA GLU A 364 4.89 2.93 -14.23
C GLU A 364 3.36 3.15 -14.09
N PRO A 365 2.65 3.66 -15.11
CA PRO A 365 1.23 4.07 -15.03
C PRO A 365 0.27 2.87 -15.12
N ARG A 366 0.47 1.87 -14.27
CA ARG A 366 -0.41 0.70 -14.12
C ARG A 366 -0.59 0.35 -12.65
N LEU A 367 -1.63 -0.43 -12.38
CA LEU A 367 -1.87 -1.02 -11.08
C LEU A 367 -1.80 -2.55 -11.18
N PHE A 368 -1.59 -3.20 -10.05
CA PHE A 368 -1.60 -4.65 -9.93
C PHE A 368 -2.68 -5.06 -8.92
N TYR A 369 -3.68 -5.81 -9.37
CA TYR A 369 -4.75 -6.32 -8.51
C TYR A 369 -4.48 -7.76 -8.11
N SER A 370 -4.92 -8.15 -6.91
CA SER A 370 -4.78 -9.49 -6.35
C SER A 370 -5.99 -9.86 -5.50
N VAL A 371 -6.75 -10.85 -5.96
CA VAL A 371 -7.82 -11.52 -5.21
C VAL A 371 -7.18 -12.50 -4.22
N ARG A 372 -7.41 -12.30 -2.92
CA ARG A 372 -6.72 -13.07 -1.87
C ARG A 372 -7.52 -14.32 -1.49
N GLU A 373 -6.95 -15.50 -1.68
CA GLU A 373 -7.56 -16.80 -1.33
C GLU A 373 -8.96 -16.98 -1.99
N PRO A 374 -9.07 -16.96 -3.33
CA PRO A 374 -10.35 -17.07 -4.03
C PRO A 374 -11.03 -18.42 -3.77
N ILE A 375 -12.31 -18.38 -3.40
CA ILE A 375 -13.16 -19.56 -3.25
C ILE A 375 -13.70 -19.93 -4.64
N SER A 376 -13.30 -21.09 -5.15
CA SER A 376 -13.76 -21.63 -6.43
C SER A 376 -14.73 -22.80 -6.22
N ASN A 377 -15.94 -22.70 -6.74
CA ASN A 377 -16.98 -23.74 -6.72
C ASN A 377 -17.97 -23.55 -7.89
N ARG A 378 -19.12 -24.22 -7.89
CA ARG A 378 -20.12 -24.10 -8.97
C ARG A 378 -20.65 -22.67 -9.19
N VAL A 379 -20.60 -21.82 -8.15
CA VAL A 379 -21.18 -20.47 -8.15
C VAL A 379 -20.11 -19.39 -8.32
N PHE A 380 -18.93 -19.61 -7.75
CA PHE A 380 -17.81 -18.66 -7.77
C PHE A 380 -16.66 -19.24 -8.58
N SER A 381 -16.15 -18.48 -9.53
CA SER A 381 -14.96 -18.83 -10.29
C SER A 381 -14.12 -17.57 -10.45
N SER A 382 -12.81 -17.70 -10.30
CA SER A 382 -11.86 -16.62 -10.54
C SER A 382 -11.14 -16.91 -11.85
N SER A 383 -11.46 -16.16 -12.90
CA SER A 383 -10.79 -16.31 -14.20
C SER A 383 -9.30 -15.94 -14.08
N ARG A 384 -9.01 -14.92 -13.24
CA ARG A 384 -7.67 -14.47 -12.90
C ARG A 384 -7.61 -14.04 -11.44
N GLN A 385 -6.73 -14.68 -10.69
CA GLN A 385 -6.50 -14.34 -9.28
C GLN A 385 -5.78 -12.99 -9.13
N ARG A 386 -4.99 -12.59 -10.12
CA ARG A 386 -4.23 -11.33 -10.11
C ARG A 386 -3.84 -10.91 -11.51
N GLY A 387 -3.43 -9.67 -11.66
CA GLY A 387 -2.89 -9.17 -12.92
C GLY A 387 -2.64 -7.67 -12.92
N PHE A 388 -1.96 -7.23 -13.97
CA PHE A 388 -1.84 -5.81 -14.27
C PHE A 388 -3.10 -5.28 -14.94
N ALA A 389 -3.45 -4.04 -14.62
CA ALA A 389 -4.58 -3.34 -15.21
C ALA A 389 -4.36 -1.82 -15.17
N SER A 390 -5.17 -1.08 -15.92
CA SER A 390 -5.23 0.39 -15.86
C SER A 390 -6.36 0.87 -14.97
N LYS A 391 -7.43 0.08 -14.87
CA LYS A 391 -8.63 0.37 -14.09
C LYS A 391 -9.21 -0.89 -13.45
N VAL A 392 -9.57 -0.80 -12.17
CA VAL A 392 -10.31 -1.84 -11.45
C VAL A 392 -11.56 -1.24 -10.85
N CYS A 393 -12.71 -1.85 -11.13
CA CYS A 393 -13.99 -1.51 -10.53
C CYS A 393 -14.44 -2.66 -9.64
N VAL A 394 -14.94 -2.33 -8.46
CA VAL A 394 -15.37 -3.30 -7.44
C VAL A 394 -16.75 -2.90 -6.96
N ARG A 395 -17.70 -3.82 -6.95
CA ARG A 395 -19.03 -3.65 -6.33
C ARG A 395 -19.13 -4.56 -5.13
N SER A 396 -19.33 -3.98 -3.96
CA SER A 396 -19.50 -4.72 -2.72
C SER A 396 -20.82 -5.48 -2.68
N ARG A 397 -20.75 -6.72 -2.21
CA ARG A 397 -21.89 -7.51 -1.71
C ARG A 397 -21.70 -7.89 -0.23
N CYS A 398 -20.76 -7.20 0.43
CA CYS A 398 -20.40 -7.42 1.82
C CYS A 398 -21.35 -6.67 2.76
N TRP A 399 -21.39 -7.08 4.02
CA TRP A 399 -22.25 -6.44 5.01
C TRP A 399 -21.52 -5.47 5.93
N ASP A 400 -20.29 -5.81 6.33
CA ASP A 400 -19.45 -5.02 7.25
C ASP A 400 -18.04 -4.90 6.66
N ALA A 401 -17.95 -4.41 5.42
CA ALA A 401 -16.70 -4.28 4.69
C ALA A 401 -16.16 -2.85 4.71
N CYS A 402 -14.83 -2.79 4.65
CA CYS A 402 -14.08 -1.56 4.58
C CYS A 402 -13.15 -1.57 3.37
N MET A 403 -12.89 -0.38 2.85
CA MET A 403 -11.77 -0.11 1.95
C MET A 403 -10.69 0.62 2.75
N VAL A 404 -9.54 -0.01 2.95
CA VAL A 404 -8.38 0.54 3.65
C VAL A 404 -7.35 1.02 2.65
N VAL A 405 -6.87 2.25 2.82
CA VAL A 405 -5.92 2.95 1.95
C VAL A 405 -4.60 3.07 2.70
N ASP A 406 -3.52 2.52 2.13
CA ASP A 406 -2.15 2.53 2.68
C ASP A 406 -2.04 2.05 4.15
N GLY A 407 -3.01 1.24 4.60
CA GLY A 407 -3.10 0.78 6.00
C GLY A 407 -3.51 1.86 7.02
N GLY A 408 -3.63 3.13 6.60
CA GLY A 408 -3.82 4.26 7.52
C GLY A 408 -5.22 4.87 7.52
N THR A 409 -5.96 4.78 6.42
CA THR A 409 -7.29 5.41 6.29
C THR A 409 -8.33 4.40 5.82
N SER A 410 -9.47 4.33 6.50
CA SER A 410 -10.58 3.43 6.17
C SER A 410 -11.80 4.18 5.66
N PHE A 411 -12.51 3.56 4.72
CA PHE A 411 -13.82 3.99 4.22
C PHE A 411 -14.81 2.83 4.30
N GLU A 412 -16.07 3.14 4.59
CA GLU A 412 -17.16 2.15 4.58
C GLU A 412 -17.40 1.66 3.14
N PHE A 413 -17.52 0.34 2.96
CA PHE A 413 -17.66 -0.30 1.65
C PHE A 413 -18.67 -1.45 1.67
N ASN A 414 -19.88 -1.16 2.15
CA ASN A 414 -20.96 -2.15 2.35
C ASN A 414 -21.78 -2.41 1.08
N ASP A 415 -22.76 -3.31 1.16
CA ASP A 415 -23.54 -3.80 0.01
C ASP A 415 -24.06 -2.66 -0.89
N GLY A 416 -23.77 -2.80 -2.18
CA GLY A 416 -24.08 -1.83 -3.22
C GLY A 416 -23.09 -0.68 -3.37
N ALA A 417 -22.04 -0.60 -2.53
CA ALA A 417 -20.94 0.33 -2.71
C ALA A 417 -20.13 -0.05 -3.95
N ILE A 418 -19.70 0.93 -4.73
CA ILE A 418 -18.85 0.74 -5.91
C ILE A 418 -17.60 1.60 -5.76
N ALA A 419 -16.43 0.97 -5.88
CA ALA A 419 -15.14 1.62 -5.95
C ALA A 419 -14.60 1.55 -7.37
N THR A 420 -14.14 2.68 -7.91
CA THR A 420 -13.34 2.74 -9.13
C THR A 420 -11.93 3.19 -8.80
N VAL A 421 -10.97 2.34 -9.13
CA VAL A 421 -9.53 2.51 -8.85
C VAL A 421 -8.81 2.73 -10.17
N THR A 422 -8.04 3.81 -10.25
CA THR A 422 -7.28 4.22 -11.44
C THR A 422 -5.95 4.84 -11.02
N VAL A 423 -5.06 5.07 -11.97
CA VAL A 423 -3.87 5.92 -11.81
C VAL A 423 -4.00 7.15 -12.71
N SER A 424 -3.45 8.29 -12.29
CA SER A 424 -3.46 9.54 -13.04
C SER A 424 -2.14 10.27 -12.89
N GLU A 425 -1.67 10.92 -13.96
CA GLU A 425 -0.43 11.72 -13.92
C GLU A 425 -0.53 12.91 -12.94
N GLU A 426 -1.73 13.47 -12.78
CA GLU A 426 -2.02 14.57 -11.85
C GLU A 426 -1.85 14.19 -10.39
N ASP A 427 -2.00 12.89 -10.07
CA ASP A 427 -1.86 12.40 -8.70
C ASP A 427 -0.46 11.84 -8.44
N ARG A 428 0.53 12.00 -9.32
CA ARG A 428 1.88 11.50 -9.00
C ARG A 428 2.44 12.20 -7.76
N LEU A 429 3.24 11.47 -6.98
CA LEU A 429 3.97 12.03 -5.85
C LEU A 429 5.42 12.25 -6.26
N ARG A 430 5.89 13.50 -6.18
CA ARG A 430 7.27 13.87 -6.46
C ARG A 430 8.15 13.62 -5.24
N THR A 431 9.06 12.66 -5.37
CA THR A 431 10.03 12.28 -4.34
C THR A 431 11.46 12.39 -4.84
N VAL A 432 12.41 12.42 -3.91
CA VAL A 432 13.84 12.48 -4.21
C VAL A 432 14.44 11.06 -4.28
N LEU A 433 15.32 10.83 -5.25
CA LEU A 433 16.28 9.74 -5.29
C LEU A 433 17.69 10.30 -5.14
N LEU A 434 18.36 9.89 -4.08
CA LEU A 434 19.73 10.24 -3.78
C LEU A 434 20.57 8.96 -3.85
N ASP A 435 21.65 8.98 -4.62
CA ASP A 435 22.54 7.81 -4.70
C ASP A 435 23.32 7.65 -3.38
N GLN A 436 23.74 6.41 -3.11
CA GLN A 436 24.52 6.05 -1.93
C GLN A 436 25.86 6.77 -1.86
#